data_AF-A0A1Q8YDX1-F1
#
_entry.id   AF-A0A1Q8YDX1-F1
#
_cell.length_a   1.000
_cell.length_b   1.000
_cell.length_c   1.000
_cell.angle_alpha   90.00
_cell.angle_beta   90.00
_cell.angle_gamma   90.00
#
_symmetry.space_group_name_H-M   'P 1'
#
loop_
_entity.id
_entity.type
_entity.pdbx_description
1 polymer ?
#
loop_
_entity_poly.entity_id
_entity_poly.type
_entity_poly.pdbx_seq_one_letter_code
_entity_poly.pdbx_strand_id
1 'polypeptide(L)'
;MQRHAVRHLHVRRNRFSRHIRSGTASIPAGNRLPDIPEQQLFAQVDWSPDLATSIGDVFTLEARRTGRMFADDANSAQAKAYTLLGLAARFEQKTGAWTWRGGFEWAQ
;
A
#
# COMPACT_ATOMS: atom_id res chain seq x y z
N MET A 1 3.47 21.07 -23.43
CA MET A 1 2.59 20.15 -22.67
C MET A 1 3.21 19.95 -21.29
N GLN A 2 2.53 20.35 -20.23
CA GLN A 2 3.06 20.26 -18.87
C GLN A 2 2.72 18.86 -18.34
N ARG A 3 3.73 17.99 -18.16
CA ARG A 3 3.55 16.65 -17.62
C ARG A 3 3.64 16.72 -16.09
N HIS A 4 2.62 16.18 -15.41
CA HIS A 4 2.47 16.30 -13.96
C HIS A 4 2.91 15.01 -13.25
N ALA A 5 3.53 15.14 -12.09
CA ALA A 5 3.65 14.03 -11.15
C ALA A 5 2.26 13.73 -10.57
N VAL A 6 1.82 12.48 -10.67
CA VAL A 6 0.56 12.03 -10.06
C VAL A 6 0.90 11.44 -8.70
N ARG A 7 0.16 11.87 -7.67
CA ARG A 7 0.40 11.46 -6.28
C ARG A 7 -0.88 10.90 -5.70
N HIS A 8 -0.81 9.68 -5.20
CA HIS A 8 -1.91 9.02 -4.51
C HIS A 8 -1.50 8.76 -3.06
N LEU A 9 -2.28 9.26 -2.11
CA LEU A 9 -2.07 9.03 -0.69
C LEU A 9 -3.39 8.58 -0.07
N HIS A 10 -3.38 7.42 0.58
CA HIS A 10 -4.53 6.87 1.29
C HIS A 10 -4.13 6.51 2.72
N VAL A 11 -4.91 7.02 3.68
CA VAL A 11 -4.71 6.74 5.11
C VAL A 11 -6.00 6.17 5.65
N ARG A 12 -5.91 4.99 6.29
CA ARG A 12 -7.01 4.39 7.04
C ARG A 12 -6.64 4.21 8.49
N ARG A 13 -7.58 4.59 9.36
CA ARG A 13 -7.51 4.35 10.79
C ARG A 13 -8.76 3.57 11.18
N ASN A 14 -8.56 2.33 11.60
CA ASN A 14 -9.67 1.49 12.01
C ASN A 14 -9.91 1.70 13.51
N ARG A 15 -11.08 2.25 13.85
CA ARG A 15 -11.56 2.35 15.24
C ARG A 15 -12.73 1.40 15.40
N PHE A 16 -12.55 0.34 16.20
CA PHE A 16 -13.63 -0.56 16.55
C PHE A 16 -14.23 -0.18 17.89
N SER A 17 -15.55 -0.02 17.90
CA SER A 17 -16.36 0.19 19.11
C SER A 17 -17.63 -0.64 18.96
N ARG A 18 -17.58 -1.92 19.32
CA ARG A 18 -18.78 -2.74 19.47
C ARG A 18 -18.64 -3.74 20.61
N HIS A 19 -19.70 -3.82 21.43
CA HIS A 19 -19.86 -4.80 22.49
C HIS A 19 -20.57 -6.04 21.92
N ILE A 20 -19.99 -7.23 22.08
CA ILE A 20 -20.69 -8.51 21.82
C ILE A 20 -20.69 -9.30 23.14
N ARG A 21 -21.88 -9.68 23.61
CA ARG A 21 -22.06 -10.62 24.72
C ARG A 21 -22.36 -12.00 24.12
N SER A 22 -21.46 -12.96 24.29
CA SER A 22 -21.76 -14.40 24.13
C SER A 22 -21.37 -15.12 25.42
N GLY A 23 -22.19 -16.09 25.82
CA GLY A 23 -22.17 -16.72 27.15
C GLY A 23 -20.89 -17.48 27.54
N THR A 24 -20.77 -17.69 28.85
CA THR A 24 -19.80 -18.47 29.66
C THR A 24 -18.29 -18.31 29.42
N ALA A 25 -17.83 -17.74 28.31
CA ALA A 25 -16.43 -17.37 28.11
C ALA A 25 -16.26 -15.85 28.31
N SER A 26 -15.45 -15.45 29.30
CA SER A 26 -15.14 -14.04 29.55
C SER A 26 -14.17 -13.54 28.47
N ILE A 27 -14.69 -12.88 27.43
CA ILE A 27 -13.87 -12.03 26.56
C ILE A 27 -13.76 -10.66 27.26
N PRO A 28 -12.56 -10.23 27.70
CA PRO A 28 -12.40 -8.93 28.34
C PRO A 28 -12.98 -7.82 27.46
N ALA A 29 -13.84 -6.98 28.04
CA ALA A 29 -14.38 -5.82 27.34
C ALA A 29 -13.22 -4.87 26.98
N GLY A 30 -13.18 -4.41 25.72
CA GLY A 30 -12.10 -3.57 25.19
C GLY A 30 -11.15 -4.28 24.23
N ASN A 31 -11.34 -5.59 24.01
CA ASN A 31 -10.54 -6.34 23.04
C ASN A 31 -10.77 -5.88 21.59
N ARG A 32 -9.68 -5.66 20.85
CA ARG A 32 -9.70 -5.30 19.42
C ARG A 32 -9.96 -6.54 18.58
N LEU A 33 -10.59 -6.36 17.41
CA LEU A 33 -10.79 -7.46 16.47
C LEU A 33 -9.43 -7.99 16.00
N PRO A 34 -9.18 -9.30 16.12
CA PRO A 34 -7.95 -9.91 15.64
C PRO A 34 -7.86 -9.79 14.12
N ASP A 35 -6.62 -9.83 13.61
CA ASP A 35 -6.28 -9.76 12.18
C ASP A 35 -6.68 -8.47 11.45
N ILE A 36 -7.11 -7.44 12.19
CA ILE A 36 -7.35 -6.10 11.63
C ILE A 36 -6.31 -5.10 12.18
N PRO A 37 -5.40 -4.59 11.34
CA PRO A 37 -4.45 -3.59 11.77
C PRO A 37 -5.14 -2.25 12.06
N GLU A 38 -4.68 -1.60 13.13
CA GLU A 38 -5.27 -0.34 13.61
C GLU A 38 -5.08 0.82 12.64
N GLN A 39 -3.97 0.78 11.90
CA GLN A 39 -3.55 1.82 10.98
C GLN A 39 -3.00 1.19 9.71
N GLN A 40 -3.42 1.73 8.58
CA GLN A 40 -2.87 1.39 7.28
C GLN A 40 -2.59 2.69 6.51
N LEU A 41 -1.42 2.78 5.92
CA LEU A 41 -1.01 3.88 5.06
C LEU A 41 -0.57 3.30 3.71
N PHE A 42 -1.00 3.95 2.64
CA PHE A 42 -0.57 3.69 1.28
C PHE A 42 -0.20 5.01 0.62
N ALA A 43 0.98 5.08 0.03
CA ALA A 43 1.45 6.24 -0.71
C ALA A 43 2.08 5.76 -2.02
N GLN A 44 1.70 6.40 -3.13
CA GLN A 44 2.26 6.15 -4.44
C GLN A 44 2.54 7.48 -5.14
N VAL A 45 3.68 7.53 -5.83
CA VAL A 45 4.08 8.66 -6.65
C VAL A 45 4.47 8.12 -8.02
N ASP A 46 3.79 8.64 -9.05
CA ASP A 46 4.11 8.38 -10.44
C ASP A 46 4.67 9.64 -11.07
N TRP A 47 5.82 9.52 -11.74
CA TRP A 47 6.44 10.63 -12.45
C TRP A 47 6.94 10.21 -13.82
N SER A 48 6.82 11.11 -14.80
CA SER A 48 7.25 10.92 -16.19
C SER A 48 8.30 12.00 -16.51
N PRO A 49 9.57 11.78 -16.16
CA PRO A 49 10.64 12.71 -16.48
C PRO A 49 10.95 12.60 -17.97
N ASP A 50 11.08 13.68 -18.73
CA ASP A 50 11.35 13.59 -20.19
C ASP A 50 12.81 13.19 -20.46
N LEU A 51 13.19 11.96 -20.09
CA LEU A 51 14.56 11.44 -20.18
C LEU A 51 14.99 11.26 -21.63
N ALA A 52 14.03 10.96 -22.51
CA ALA A 52 14.24 10.92 -23.95
C ALA A 52 12.92 11.22 -24.66
N THR A 53 12.88 12.28 -25.48
CA THR A 53 11.66 12.81 -26.12
C THR A 53 10.94 11.80 -27.03
N SER A 54 11.62 10.73 -27.46
CA SER A 54 11.08 9.64 -28.28
C SER A 54 10.63 8.40 -27.48
N ILE A 55 10.83 8.38 -26.17
CA ILE A 55 10.49 7.28 -25.27
C ILE A 55 9.53 7.83 -24.21
N GLY A 56 8.30 7.32 -24.19
CA GLY A 56 7.39 7.59 -23.09
C GLY A 56 7.83 6.79 -21.87
N ASP A 57 8.10 7.45 -20.76
CA ASP A 57 8.59 6.81 -19.54
C ASP A 57 7.74 7.19 -18.33
N VAL A 58 7.55 6.24 -17.43
CA VAL A 58 6.87 6.43 -16.14
C VAL A 58 7.63 5.65 -15.09
N PHE A 59 7.94 6.32 -13.99
CA PHE A 59 8.48 5.70 -12.81
C PHE A 59 7.47 5.80 -11.68
N THR A 60 7.41 4.74 -10.89
CA THR A 60 6.49 4.60 -9.76
C THR A 60 7.29 4.28 -8.52
N LEU A 61 6.99 5.01 -7.44
CA LEU A 61 7.45 4.68 -6.10
C LEU A 61 6.23 4.46 -5.21
N GLU A 62 6.19 3.31 -4.55
CA GLU A 62 5.11 2.89 -3.67
C GLU A 62 5.63 2.62 -2.25
N ALA A 63 4.87 3.03 -1.25
CA ALA A 63 5.07 2.68 0.14
C ALA A 63 3.76 2.26 0.80
N ARG A 64 3.76 1.08 1.42
CA ARG A 64 2.63 0.56 2.21
C ARG A 64 3.07 0.28 3.63
N ARG A 65 2.40 0.88 4.61
CA ARG A 65 2.65 0.63 6.04
C ARG A 65 1.43 -0.02 6.68
N THR A 66 1.64 -1.18 7.26
CA THR A 66 0.64 -1.87 8.08
C THR A 66 1.03 -1.76 9.55
N GLY A 67 0.12 -1.24 10.36
CA GLY A 67 0.29 -1.12 11.81
C GLY A 67 0.30 -2.47 12.51
N ARG A 68 0.54 -2.45 13.82
CA ARG A 68 0.43 -3.65 14.66
C ARG A 68 -1.02 -4.18 14.65
N MET A 69 -1.14 -5.48 14.82
CA MET A 69 -2.43 -6.17 14.97
C MET A 69 -2.31 -7.28 16.00
N PHE A 70 -3.41 -7.62 16.66
CA PHE A 70 -3.46 -8.75 17.57
C PHE A 70 -3.68 -10.04 16.77
N ALA A 71 -2.92 -11.07 17.14
CA ALA A 71 -2.92 -12.36 16.46
C ALA A 71 -3.94 -13.34 17.04
N ASP A 72 -4.52 -13.02 18.20
CA ASP A 72 -5.52 -13.84 18.88
C ASP A 72 -6.66 -12.98 19.48
N ASP A 73 -7.81 -13.61 19.70
CA ASP A 73 -9.03 -13.01 20.24
C ASP A 73 -8.86 -12.54 21.71
N ALA A 74 -7.87 -13.09 22.40
CA ALA A 74 -7.51 -12.74 23.77
C ALA A 74 -6.60 -11.50 23.84
N ASN A 75 -6.14 -10.98 22.70
CA ASN A 75 -5.11 -9.96 22.55
C ASN A 75 -3.79 -10.26 23.29
N SER A 76 -3.45 -11.54 23.45
CA SER A 76 -2.25 -11.98 24.19
C SER A 76 -0.99 -11.97 23.33
N ALA A 77 -1.13 -12.16 22.02
CA ALA A 77 -0.06 -12.10 21.03
C ALA A 77 -0.27 -10.96 20.02
N GLN A 78 0.83 -10.28 19.66
CA GLN A 78 0.83 -9.16 18.72
C GLN A 78 1.75 -9.42 17.53
N ALA A 79 1.24 -9.21 16.33
CA ALA A 79 2.04 -9.11 15.12
C ALA A 79 2.62 -7.69 15.00
N LYS A 80 3.93 -7.61 14.74
CA LYS A 80 4.64 -6.33 14.58
C LYS A 80 4.17 -5.59 13.33
N ALA A 81 4.23 -4.26 13.39
CA ALA A 81 4.03 -3.42 12.21
C ALA A 81 5.14 -3.70 11.18
N TYR A 82 4.78 -3.62 9.90
CA TYR A 82 5.72 -3.77 8.78
C TYR A 82 5.47 -2.73 7.70
N THR A 83 6.50 -2.48 6.90
CA THR A 83 6.46 -1.57 5.76
C THR A 83 6.90 -2.34 4.53
N LEU A 84 6.15 -2.22 3.45
CA LEU A 84 6.53 -2.70 2.13
C LEU A 84 6.85 -1.50 1.24
N LEU A 85 7.89 -1.65 0.42
CA LEU A 85 8.32 -0.63 -0.53
C LEU A 85 8.35 -1.23 -1.93
N GLY A 86 7.80 -0.48 -2.89
CA GLY A 86 7.75 -0.85 -4.29
C GLY A 86 8.39 0.20 -5.18
N LEU A 87 9.06 -0.24 -6.23
CA LEU A 87 9.65 0.60 -7.26
C LEU A 87 9.34 -0.01 -8.63
N ALA A 88 8.86 0.81 -9.56
CA ALA A 88 8.66 0.38 -10.93
C ALA A 88 9.12 1.45 -11.93
N ALA A 89 9.47 0.98 -13.13
CA ALA A 89 9.78 1.81 -14.28
C ALA A 89 9.14 1.20 -15.52
N ARG A 90 8.52 2.01 -16.36
CA ARG A 90 7.88 1.58 -17.60
C ARG A 90 8.30 2.50 -18.73
N PHE A 91 8.55 1.91 -19.90
CA PHE A 91 8.96 2.60 -21.11
C PHE A 91 8.07 2.18 -22.28
N GLU A 92 7.73 3.13 -23.14
CA GLU A 92 7.03 2.94 -24.41
C GLU A 92 7.78 3.68 -25.52
N GLN A 93 8.25 2.97 -26.54
CA GLN A 93 8.96 3.54 -27.67
C GLN A 93 8.23 3.24 -28.98
N LYS A 94 8.00 4.26 -29.79
CA LYS A 94 7.39 4.12 -31.12
C LYS A 94 8.46 4.13 -32.21
N THR A 95 8.47 3.10 -33.05
CA THR A 95 9.42 2.94 -34.15
C THR A 95 8.65 2.55 -35.42
N GLY A 96 8.35 3.53 -36.28
CA GLY A 96 7.51 3.34 -37.46
C GLY A 96 6.09 2.92 -37.07
N ALA A 97 5.61 1.79 -37.60
CA ALA A 97 4.32 1.20 -37.24
C ALA A 97 4.33 0.42 -35.92
N TRP A 98 5.50 0.26 -35.28
CA TRP A 98 5.67 -0.58 -34.09
C TRP A 98 5.69 0.25 -32.80
N THR A 99 5.08 -0.30 -31.75
CA THR A 99 5.16 0.24 -30.39
C THR A 99 5.75 -0.80 -29.46
N TRP A 100 6.95 -0.52 -28.95
CA TRP A 100 7.66 -1.35 -27.99
C TRP A 100 7.30 -0.92 -26.58
N ARG A 101 7.06 -1.90 -25.70
CA ARG A 101 6.77 -1.66 -24.27
C ARG A 101 7.67 -2.53 -23.44
N GLY A 102 8.29 -1.95 -22.43
CA GLY A 102 9.14 -2.64 -21.47
C GLY A 102 9.03 -2.01 -20.09
N GLY A 103 9.47 -2.73 -19.07
CA GLY A 103 9.45 -2.21 -17.71
C GLY A 103 10.12 -3.13 -16.70
N PHE A 104 10.30 -2.57 -15.51
CA PHE A 104 10.85 -3.21 -14.34
C PHE A 104 9.92 -2.95 -13.16
N GLU A 105 9.77 -3.94 -12.28
CA GLU A 105 9.03 -3.83 -11.04
C GLU A 105 9.77 -4.60 -9.95
N TRP A 106 9.85 -4.02 -8.77
CA TRP A 106 10.44 -4.61 -7.59
C TRP A 106 9.66 -4.20 -6.35
N ALA A 107 9.49 -5.15 -5.42
CA ALA A 107 8.87 -4.90 -4.13
C ALA A 107 9.55 -5.74 -3.03
N GLN A 108 9.59 -5.19 -1.81
CA GLN A 108 10.08 -5.85 -0.59
C GLN A 108 9.15 -5.60 0.59
#